data_AF-A0A7W6LXX0-F1
#
_entry.id   AF-A0A7W6LXX0-F1
#
_cell.length_a   1.000
_cell.length_b   1.000
_cell.length_c   1.000
_cell.angle_alpha   90.00
_cell.angle_beta   90.00
_cell.angle_gamma   90.00
#
_symmetry.space_group_name_H-M   'P 1'
#
loop_
_entity.id
_entity.type
_entity.pdbx_description
1 polymer ?
#
loop_
_entity_poly.entity_id
_entity_poly.type
_entity_poly.pdbx_seq_one_letter_code
_entity_poly.pdbx_strand_id
1 'polypeptide(L)'
;MTEAIKDELGEQIVAAGFAPNHAILDINRSFDVPRDFALAAPWNLPSRMFRFPIEVCPPDGDQPRRIGLRHPLLAEHPYVRRVEAALGFEIDRNGAPNRFGYTTAPTARWWHAVDLISAGKWRELLETQDFTEPGCIMRAVAYGCRYSDHEDKKAAGLINTAEARAIMREMGATEPADRSAITRAFRQPTICRQDNGSEHWPINSGPDCAEDLAWGFIIGVEDGWFSRDRSGYLQWSQLGRDRYAAGDSVSFTESSGQAAFAF
;
A
#
# COMPACT_ATOMS: atom_id res chain seq x y z
N MET A 1 10.41 -1.49 44.12
CA MET A 1 11.36 -1.29 43.02
C MET A 1 11.40 -2.61 42.26
N THR A 2 10.72 -2.69 41.12
CA THR A 2 10.83 -3.84 40.22
C THR A 2 12.23 -3.82 39.64
N GLU A 3 12.97 -4.90 39.87
CA GLU A 3 14.28 -5.13 39.24
C GLU A 3 14.05 -5.11 37.72
N ALA A 4 14.69 -4.17 37.03
CA ALA A 4 14.56 -4.08 35.58
C ALA A 4 15.12 -5.37 34.97
N ILE A 5 14.28 -6.12 34.25
CA ILE A 5 14.73 -7.33 33.55
C ILE A 5 15.90 -6.95 32.65
N LYS A 6 17.01 -7.66 32.82
CA LYS A 6 18.19 -7.47 31.97
C LYS A 6 17.83 -7.83 30.54
N ASP A 7 18.04 -6.90 29.60
CA ASP A 7 17.74 -7.08 28.18
C ASP A 7 18.83 -7.91 27.47
N GLU A 8 18.95 -9.18 27.85
CA GLU A 8 19.99 -10.08 27.33
C GLU A 8 19.91 -10.24 25.80
N LEU A 9 18.69 -10.30 25.25
CA LEU A 9 18.49 -10.36 23.81
C LEU A 9 18.95 -9.06 23.13
N GLY A 10 18.66 -7.89 23.71
CA GLY A 10 19.17 -6.60 23.24
C GLY A 10 20.70 -6.56 23.22
N GLU A 11 21.34 -7.03 24.30
CA GLU A 11 22.81 -7.13 24.38
C GLU A 11 23.38 -8.02 23.27
N GLN A 12 22.77 -9.19 23.03
CA GLN A 12 23.19 -10.11 21.97
C GLN A 12 23.03 -9.50 20.56
N ILE A 13 21.91 -8.82 20.29
CA ILE A 13 21.63 -8.17 19.00
C ILE A 13 22.67 -7.08 18.70
N VAL A 14 22.99 -6.25 19.70
CA VAL A 14 24.01 -5.19 19.56
C VAL A 14 25.40 -5.79 19.41
N ALA A 15 25.76 -6.80 20.20
CA ALA A 15 27.04 -7.48 20.11
C ALA A 15 27.26 -8.18 18.75
N ALA A 16 26.20 -8.74 18.16
CA ALA A 16 26.22 -9.34 16.83
C ALA A 16 26.24 -8.31 15.68
N GLY A 17 26.11 -7.02 15.99
CA GLY A 17 26.16 -5.93 15.00
C GLY A 17 24.88 -5.72 14.20
N PHE A 18 23.75 -6.26 14.64
CA PHE A 18 22.45 -6.07 13.96
C PHE A 18 21.77 -4.74 14.34
N ALA A 19 22.24 -4.08 15.41
CA ALA A 19 21.89 -2.71 15.75
C ALA A 19 23.10 -2.00 16.35
N PRO A 20 23.27 -0.67 16.14
CA PRO A 20 24.41 0.06 16.68
C PRO A 20 24.35 0.24 18.20
N ASN A 21 23.14 0.29 18.76
CA ASN A 21 22.88 0.34 20.21
C ASN A 21 21.38 0.10 20.48
N HIS A 22 21.02 -0.06 21.75
CA HIS A 22 19.63 -0.28 22.21
C HIS A 22 18.68 0.85 21.80
N ALA A 23 19.12 2.12 21.88
CA ALA A 23 18.26 3.26 21.56
C ALA A 23 17.81 3.24 20.09
N ILE A 24 18.73 2.98 19.16
CA ILE A 24 18.38 2.86 17.73
C ILE A 24 17.52 1.62 17.47
N LEU A 25 17.81 0.51 18.15
CA LEU A 25 17.00 -0.70 18.05
C LEU A 25 15.53 -0.45 18.46
N ASP A 26 15.32 0.31 19.53
CA ASP A 26 13.99 0.63 20.07
C ASP A 26 13.23 1.66 19.22
N ILE A 27 13.95 2.56 18.56
CA ILE A 27 13.39 3.54 17.62
C ILE A 27 12.96 2.84 16.32
N ASN A 28 13.83 2.00 15.74
CA ASN A 28 13.57 1.37 14.45
C ASN A 28 12.51 0.28 14.54
N ARG A 29 12.51 -0.50 15.63
CA ARG A 29 11.60 -1.64 15.84
C ARG A 29 11.64 -2.68 14.73
N SER A 30 12.76 -2.76 14.01
CA SER A 30 13.02 -3.76 12.97
C SER A 30 14.51 -3.94 12.76
N PHE A 31 14.88 -5.04 12.12
CA PHE A 31 16.22 -5.20 11.55
C PHE A 31 16.21 -4.76 10.09
N ASP A 32 17.19 -3.93 9.75
CA ASP A 32 17.37 -3.41 8.41
C ASP A 32 18.33 -4.32 7.65
N VAL A 33 17.88 -4.86 6.52
CA VAL A 33 18.79 -5.56 5.61
C VAL A 33 19.82 -4.54 5.12
N PRO A 34 21.13 -4.77 5.32
CA PRO A 34 22.17 -3.86 4.85
C PRO A 34 22.08 -3.63 3.35
N ARG A 35 22.33 -2.40 2.90
CA ARG A 35 22.19 -2.03 1.47
C ARG A 35 23.14 -2.79 0.54
N ASP A 36 24.28 -3.21 1.07
CA ASP A 36 25.31 -4.00 0.39
C ASP A 36 25.12 -5.52 0.57
N PHE A 37 24.07 -5.95 1.28
CA PHE A 37 23.73 -7.36 1.39
C PHE A 37 23.09 -7.85 0.09
N ALA A 38 23.84 -8.66 -0.66
CA ALA A 38 23.39 -9.19 -1.94
C ALA A 38 22.16 -10.11 -1.76
N LEU A 39 21.08 -9.78 -2.46
CA LEU A 39 19.84 -10.55 -2.49
C LEU A 39 19.56 -11.01 -3.92
N ALA A 40 19.22 -12.29 -4.08
CA ALA A 40 18.67 -12.81 -5.32
C ALA A 40 17.16 -12.55 -5.38
N ALA A 41 16.55 -12.70 -6.56
CA ALA A 41 15.10 -12.73 -6.67
C ALA A 41 14.52 -13.90 -5.83
N PRO A 42 13.33 -13.72 -5.20
CA PRO A 42 12.50 -12.50 -5.21
C PRO A 42 12.93 -11.44 -4.17
N TRP A 43 13.91 -11.73 -3.32
CA TRP A 43 14.27 -10.88 -2.18
C TRP A 43 14.84 -9.51 -2.56
N ASN A 44 15.37 -9.36 -3.78
CA ASN A 44 15.84 -8.08 -4.31
C ASN A 44 14.73 -7.12 -4.77
N LEU A 45 13.46 -7.53 -4.68
CA LEU A 45 12.33 -6.67 -5.00
C LEU A 45 12.25 -5.45 -4.05
N PRO A 46 11.70 -4.31 -4.49
CA PRO A 46 11.66 -3.08 -3.70
C PRO A 46 10.62 -3.10 -2.56
N SER A 47 10.29 -4.26 -2.00
CA SER A 47 9.34 -4.41 -0.91
C SER A 47 9.98 -4.02 0.43
N ARG A 48 9.38 -3.08 1.17
CA ARG A 48 9.81 -2.78 2.55
C ARG A 48 9.71 -3.97 3.49
N MET A 49 8.80 -4.90 3.25
CA MET A 49 8.75 -6.14 4.04
C MET A 49 10.02 -7.00 3.82
N PHE A 50 10.58 -7.03 2.61
CA PHE A 50 11.87 -7.72 2.36
C PHE A 50 13.07 -6.93 2.88
N ARG A 51 13.01 -5.59 2.85
CA ARG A 51 14.07 -4.74 3.42
C ARG A 51 14.11 -4.77 4.96
N PHE A 52 12.97 -5.06 5.59
CA PHE A 52 12.79 -5.06 7.04
C PHE A 52 12.04 -6.32 7.51
N PRO A 53 12.63 -7.52 7.36
CA PRO A 53 11.89 -8.77 7.48
C PRO A 53 11.58 -9.19 8.93
N ILE A 54 12.33 -8.65 9.89
CA ILE A 54 12.21 -8.95 11.32
C ILE A 54 11.71 -7.70 12.04
N GLU A 55 10.62 -7.83 12.79
CA GLU A 55 10.18 -6.82 13.74
C GLU A 55 10.75 -7.05 15.14
N VAL A 56 10.91 -5.96 15.89
CA VAL A 56 11.47 -5.96 17.25
C VAL A 56 10.48 -5.28 18.18
N CYS A 57 10.09 -5.98 19.24
CA CYS A 57 9.36 -5.41 20.36
C CYS A 57 10.35 -5.08 21.48
N PRO A 58 10.47 -3.81 21.90
CA PRO A 58 11.30 -3.45 23.04
C PRO A 58 10.73 -4.07 24.34
N PRO A 59 11.56 -4.21 25.39
CA PRO A 59 11.07 -4.56 26.72
C PRO A 59 9.98 -3.59 27.20
N ASP A 60 8.94 -4.11 27.86
CA ASP A 60 7.86 -3.30 28.43
C ASP A 60 7.37 -3.94 29.75
N GLY A 61 7.72 -3.31 30.87
CA GLY A 61 7.40 -3.83 32.20
C GLY A 61 8.14 -5.13 32.49
N ASP A 62 7.38 -6.20 32.69
CA ASP A 62 7.86 -7.56 32.92
C ASP A 62 8.04 -8.38 31.62
N GLN A 63 7.72 -7.81 30.46
CA GLN A 63 7.94 -8.49 29.18
C GLN A 63 9.36 -8.20 28.66
N PRO A 64 10.18 -9.23 28.43
CA PRO A 64 11.49 -9.05 27.81
C PRO A 64 11.35 -8.63 26.34
N ARG A 65 12.47 -8.17 25.76
CA ARG A 65 12.56 -7.92 24.32
C ARG A 65 12.16 -9.17 23.54
N ARG A 66 11.47 -8.98 22.43
CA ARG A 66 11.10 -10.04 21.48
C ARG A 66 11.44 -9.64 20.06
N ILE A 67 11.78 -10.62 19.23
CA ILE A 67 11.95 -10.47 17.79
C ILE A 67 11.11 -11.52 17.08
N GLY A 68 10.59 -11.17 15.91
CA GLY A 68 9.72 -12.05 15.14
C GLY A 68 9.65 -11.65 13.68
N LEU A 69 9.26 -12.58 12.82
CA LEU A 69 9.10 -12.30 11.40
C LEU A 69 7.83 -11.50 11.13
N ARG A 70 7.90 -10.57 10.19
CA ARG A 70 6.71 -9.85 9.71
C ARG A 70 5.80 -10.70 8.81
N HIS A 71 6.30 -11.84 8.35
CA HIS A 71 5.55 -12.85 7.60
C HIS A 71 6.23 -14.22 7.74
N PRO A 72 5.50 -15.33 7.92
CA PRO A 72 6.10 -16.65 8.11
C PRO A 72 7.05 -17.07 6.97
N LEU A 73 6.71 -16.76 5.73
CA LEU A 73 7.53 -17.09 4.55
C LEU A 73 8.90 -16.37 4.53
N LEU A 74 9.12 -15.36 5.39
CA LEU A 74 10.43 -14.73 5.52
C LEU A 74 11.45 -15.64 6.21
N ALA A 75 11.07 -16.82 6.71
CA ALA A 75 12.02 -17.82 7.18
C ALA A 75 13.05 -18.21 6.10
N GLU A 76 12.63 -18.15 4.83
CA GLU A 76 13.50 -18.41 3.67
C GLU A 76 14.37 -17.21 3.26
N HIS A 77 14.16 -16.05 3.89
CA HIS A 77 14.89 -14.83 3.56
C HIS A 77 16.38 -14.96 3.95
N PRO A 78 17.35 -14.75 3.05
CA PRO A 78 18.77 -14.98 3.34
C PRO A 78 19.31 -14.18 4.54
N TYR A 79 18.85 -12.94 4.69
CA TYR A 79 19.21 -12.13 5.86
C TYR A 79 18.62 -12.68 7.17
N VAL A 80 17.40 -13.23 7.16
CA VAL A 80 16.80 -13.85 8.36
C VAL A 80 17.64 -15.06 8.80
N ARG A 81 18.00 -15.94 7.86
CA ARG A 81 18.89 -17.08 8.15
C ARG A 81 20.23 -16.66 8.72
N ARG A 82 20.81 -15.56 8.22
CA ARG A 82 22.06 -15.00 8.77
C ARG A 82 21.87 -14.54 10.22
N VAL A 83 20.75 -13.89 10.53
CA VAL A 83 20.46 -13.43 11.90
C VAL A 83 20.27 -14.63 12.83
N GLU A 84 19.49 -15.63 12.42
CA GLU A 84 19.28 -16.86 13.21
C GLU A 84 20.59 -17.60 13.49
N ALA A 85 21.46 -17.73 12.48
CA ALA A 85 22.77 -18.34 12.66
C ALA A 85 23.67 -17.58 13.66
N ALA A 86 23.57 -16.25 13.68
CA ALA A 86 24.36 -15.41 14.58
C ALA A 86 23.80 -15.36 16.01
N LEU A 87 22.48 -15.40 16.17
CA LEU A 87 21.82 -15.39 17.48
C LEU A 87 21.68 -16.80 18.09
N GLY A 88 21.80 -17.85 17.28
CA GLY A 88 21.80 -19.24 17.73
C GLY A 88 20.41 -19.81 18.01
N PHE A 89 19.33 -19.18 17.51
CA PHE A 89 17.96 -19.68 17.66
C PHE A 89 17.08 -19.28 16.47
N GLU A 90 15.94 -19.95 16.36
CA GLU A 90 14.92 -19.67 15.34
C GLU A 90 14.05 -18.47 15.74
N ILE A 91 13.94 -17.48 14.86
CA ILE A 91 13.08 -16.31 15.08
C ILE A 91 11.62 -16.71 14.94
N ASP A 92 10.77 -16.27 15.88
CA ASP A 92 9.33 -16.57 15.87
C ASP A 92 8.69 -16.18 14.52
N ARG A 93 8.06 -17.16 13.88
CA ARG A 93 7.44 -17.03 12.56
C ARG A 93 6.15 -16.22 12.58
N ASN A 94 5.56 -16.04 13.77
CA ASN A 94 4.27 -15.37 13.97
C ASN A 94 4.42 -13.93 14.48
N GLY A 95 5.63 -13.37 14.42
CA GLY A 95 5.90 -11.99 14.79
C GLY A 95 6.26 -11.80 16.26
N ALA A 96 6.47 -10.54 16.65
CA ALA A 96 6.76 -10.12 18.01
C ALA A 96 5.74 -9.06 18.45
N PRO A 97 4.48 -9.45 18.71
CA PRO A 97 3.45 -8.51 19.09
C PRO A 97 3.77 -7.88 20.44
N ASN A 98 3.53 -6.58 20.63
CA ASN A 98 3.74 -5.94 21.94
C ASN A 98 2.78 -6.48 23.02
N ARG A 99 2.84 -5.95 24.24
CA ARG A 99 1.98 -6.41 25.35
C ARG A 99 0.46 -6.31 25.08
N PHE A 100 0.06 -5.50 24.10
CA PHE A 100 -1.33 -5.31 23.70
C PHE A 100 -1.71 -6.14 22.45
N GLY A 101 -0.82 -7.02 21.98
CA GLY A 101 -1.05 -7.85 20.80
C GLY A 101 -0.74 -7.15 19.48
N TYR A 102 -0.23 -5.91 19.48
CA TYR A 102 0.06 -5.19 18.24
C TYR A 102 1.35 -5.67 17.58
N THR A 103 1.26 -6.05 16.31
CA THR A 103 2.38 -6.43 15.41
C THR A 103 2.33 -5.58 14.14
N THR A 104 3.49 -5.40 13.51
CA THR A 104 3.64 -4.73 12.21
C THR A 104 3.39 -5.65 11.02
N ALA A 105 3.14 -6.95 11.24
CA ALA A 105 2.94 -7.94 10.18
C ALA A 105 1.81 -7.55 9.16
N PRO A 106 0.60 -7.14 9.58
CA PRO A 106 -0.44 -6.71 8.62
C PRO A 106 -0.01 -5.49 7.80
N THR A 107 0.67 -4.53 8.44
CA THR A 107 1.23 -3.36 7.76
C THR A 107 2.30 -3.74 6.73
N ALA A 108 3.10 -4.76 7.02
CA ALA A 108 4.12 -5.26 6.11
C ALA A 108 3.51 -5.91 4.85
N ARG A 109 2.40 -6.66 5.00
CA ARG A 109 1.63 -7.20 3.86
C ARG A 109 1.11 -6.09 2.95
N TRP A 110 0.60 -5.00 3.54
CA TRP A 110 0.22 -3.80 2.80
C TRP A 110 1.42 -3.16 2.09
N TRP A 111 2.55 -2.99 2.78
CA TRP A 111 3.76 -2.43 2.17
C TRP A 111 4.25 -3.25 0.98
N HIS A 112 4.22 -4.57 1.07
CA HIS A 112 4.61 -5.42 -0.04
C HIS A 112 3.76 -5.16 -1.29
N ALA A 113 2.43 -5.07 -1.15
CA ALA A 113 1.53 -4.77 -2.27
C ALA A 113 1.76 -3.35 -2.83
N VAL A 114 1.74 -2.32 -1.98
CA VAL A 114 1.81 -0.93 -2.44
C VAL A 114 3.19 -0.58 -3.02
N ASP A 115 4.27 -1.14 -2.48
CA ASP A 115 5.63 -0.85 -2.96
C ASP A 115 5.85 -1.44 -4.36
N LEU A 116 5.33 -2.65 -4.64
CA LEU A 116 5.46 -3.27 -5.95
C LEU A 116 4.57 -2.59 -7.01
N ILE A 117 3.34 -2.20 -6.66
CA ILE A 117 2.50 -1.38 -7.54
C ILE A 117 3.19 -0.05 -7.85
N SER A 118 3.69 0.64 -6.82
CA SER A 118 4.34 1.96 -6.99
C SER A 118 5.62 1.88 -7.82
N ALA A 119 6.30 0.72 -7.80
CA ALA A 119 7.50 0.47 -8.61
C ALA A 119 7.20 -0.05 -10.03
N GLY A 120 5.93 -0.16 -10.45
CA GLY A 120 5.54 -0.74 -11.74
C GLY A 120 5.79 -2.25 -11.86
N LYS A 121 6.01 -2.94 -10.73
CA LYS A 121 6.35 -4.36 -10.62
C LYS A 121 5.14 -5.22 -10.27
N TRP A 122 4.01 -4.94 -10.91
CA TRP A 122 2.75 -5.59 -10.58
C TRP A 122 2.73 -7.09 -10.97
N ARG A 123 3.56 -7.52 -11.94
CA ARG A 123 3.69 -8.94 -12.28
C ARG A 123 4.41 -9.68 -11.16
N GLU A 124 5.52 -9.13 -10.68
CA GLU A 124 6.25 -9.70 -9.55
C GLU A 124 5.41 -9.70 -8.27
N LEU A 125 4.50 -8.71 -8.09
CA LEU A 125 3.51 -8.75 -7.01
C LEU A 125 2.61 -9.99 -7.09
N LEU A 126 2.14 -10.35 -8.29
CA LEU A 126 1.32 -11.55 -8.46
C LEU A 126 2.14 -12.84 -8.28
N GLU A 127 3.40 -12.85 -8.71
CA GLU A 127 4.33 -13.97 -8.48
C GLU A 127 4.66 -14.15 -6.99
N THR A 128 4.58 -13.09 -6.19
CA THR A 128 4.89 -13.08 -4.76
C THR A 128 3.67 -12.84 -3.88
N GLN A 129 2.47 -13.10 -4.41
CA GLN A 129 1.20 -12.81 -3.74
C GLN A 129 1.03 -13.52 -2.38
N ASP A 130 1.70 -14.65 -2.17
CA ASP A 130 1.69 -15.41 -0.92
C ASP A 130 2.29 -14.65 0.28
N PHE A 131 3.01 -13.55 0.02
CA PHE A 131 3.53 -12.66 1.05
C PHE A 131 2.55 -11.55 1.48
N THR A 132 1.40 -11.46 0.83
CA THR A 132 0.39 -10.45 1.09
C THR A 132 -1.01 -11.07 1.09
N GLU A 133 -2.03 -10.23 1.11
CA GLU A 133 -3.43 -10.65 1.09
C GLU A 133 -4.13 -10.08 -0.14
N PRO A 134 -5.16 -10.77 -0.67
CA PRO A 134 -5.94 -10.27 -1.80
C PRO A 134 -6.46 -8.84 -1.59
N GLY A 135 -6.95 -8.55 -0.38
CA GLY A 135 -7.42 -7.21 -0.02
C GLY A 135 -6.32 -6.14 -0.05
N CYS A 136 -5.07 -6.49 0.28
CA CYS A 136 -3.93 -5.58 0.16
C CYS A 136 -3.59 -5.30 -1.31
N ILE A 137 -3.61 -6.33 -2.16
CA ILE A 137 -3.37 -6.19 -3.61
C ILE A 137 -4.42 -5.27 -4.24
N MET A 138 -5.71 -5.52 -3.99
CA MET A 138 -6.79 -4.69 -4.54
C MET A 138 -6.74 -3.25 -4.01
N ARG A 139 -6.44 -3.03 -2.73
CA ARG A 139 -6.18 -1.67 -2.20
C ARG A 139 -4.98 -1.02 -2.86
N ALA A 140 -3.95 -1.79 -3.22
CA ALA A 140 -2.77 -1.27 -3.90
C ALA A 140 -3.09 -0.89 -5.35
N VAL A 141 -3.97 -1.63 -6.04
CA VAL A 141 -4.52 -1.23 -7.35
C VAL A 141 -5.24 0.11 -7.23
N ALA A 142 -6.15 0.25 -6.25
CA ALA A 142 -6.82 1.53 -5.99
C ALA A 142 -5.83 2.67 -5.73
N TYR A 143 -4.79 2.42 -4.92
CA TYR A 143 -3.71 3.37 -4.66
C TYR A 143 -2.98 3.77 -5.96
N GLY A 144 -2.61 2.79 -6.79
CA GLY A 144 -1.89 3.01 -8.03
C GLY A 144 -2.71 3.77 -9.08
N CYS A 145 -4.02 3.54 -9.14
CA CYS A 145 -4.94 4.32 -9.97
C CYS A 145 -5.16 5.75 -9.45
N ARG A 146 -4.97 6.00 -8.15
CA ARG A 146 -5.25 7.30 -7.51
C ARG A 146 -4.07 8.25 -7.53
N TYR A 147 -2.87 7.72 -7.31
CA TYR A 147 -1.64 8.51 -7.17
C TYR A 147 -0.75 8.36 -8.40
N SER A 148 0.11 9.33 -8.64
CA SER A 148 1.12 9.35 -9.71
C SER A 148 2.48 9.65 -9.09
N ASP A 149 3.54 9.31 -9.82
CA ASP A 149 4.86 9.86 -9.52
C ASP A 149 4.82 11.38 -9.67
N HIS A 150 5.44 12.11 -8.73
CA HIS A 150 5.55 13.56 -8.78
C HIS A 150 6.34 14.05 -10.00
N GLU A 151 7.26 13.21 -10.49
CA GLU A 151 8.08 13.53 -11.67
C GLU A 151 7.36 13.18 -12.99
N ASP A 152 6.27 12.40 -12.95
CA ASP A 152 5.49 12.09 -14.16
C ASP A 152 4.57 13.26 -14.54
N LYS A 153 5.04 14.03 -15.53
CA LYS A 153 4.28 15.16 -16.10
C LYS A 153 2.99 14.74 -16.79
N LYS A 154 2.83 13.47 -17.18
CA LYS A 154 1.56 12.95 -17.73
C LYS A 154 0.56 12.66 -16.63
N ALA A 155 1.04 12.45 -15.41
CA ALA A 155 0.23 12.09 -14.25
C ALA A 155 -0.73 10.92 -14.52
N ALA A 156 -0.28 9.89 -15.22
CA ALA A 156 -1.15 8.81 -15.70
C ALA A 156 -1.52 7.77 -14.62
N GLY A 157 -0.93 7.88 -13.43
CA GLY A 157 -0.99 6.92 -12.35
C GLY A 157 0.29 6.13 -12.19
N LEU A 158 0.44 5.49 -11.03
CA LEU A 158 1.53 4.53 -10.80
C LEU A 158 1.33 3.27 -11.65
N ILE A 159 0.06 2.97 -11.98
CA ILE A 159 -0.36 2.00 -12.99
C ILE A 159 -1.50 2.60 -13.81
N ASN A 160 -1.65 2.16 -15.06
CA ASN A 160 -2.79 2.56 -15.88
C ASN A 160 -4.00 1.63 -15.67
N THR A 161 -5.17 2.00 -16.19
CA THR A 161 -6.42 1.22 -16.02
C THR A 161 -6.36 -0.16 -16.70
N ALA A 162 -5.60 -0.33 -17.78
CA ALA A 162 -5.45 -1.63 -18.43
C ALA A 162 -4.62 -2.61 -17.56
N GLU A 163 -3.56 -2.11 -16.92
CA GLU A 163 -2.77 -2.88 -15.94
C GLU A 163 -3.61 -3.19 -14.70
N ALA A 164 -4.33 -2.20 -14.17
CA ALA A 164 -5.23 -2.39 -13.04
C ALA A 164 -6.27 -3.48 -13.32
N ARG A 165 -6.90 -3.47 -14.51
CA ARG A 165 -7.82 -4.53 -14.95
C ARG A 165 -7.16 -5.90 -15.04
N ALA A 166 -5.92 -5.96 -15.55
CA ALA A 166 -5.19 -7.21 -15.63
C ALA A 166 -4.99 -7.80 -14.23
N ILE A 167 -4.53 -6.98 -13.27
CA ILE A 167 -4.35 -7.40 -11.88
C ILE A 167 -5.68 -7.88 -11.29
N MET A 168 -6.76 -7.09 -11.42
CA MET A 168 -8.08 -7.45 -10.88
C MET A 168 -8.58 -8.79 -11.45
N ARG A 169 -8.36 -9.04 -12.73
CA ARG A 169 -8.73 -10.32 -13.38
C ARG A 169 -7.92 -11.50 -12.83
N GLU A 170 -6.61 -11.36 -12.69
CA GLU A 170 -5.74 -12.41 -12.13
C GLU A 170 -6.12 -12.73 -10.67
N MET A 171 -6.56 -11.73 -9.92
CA MET A 171 -7.09 -11.89 -8.56
C MET A 171 -8.49 -12.54 -8.51
N GLY A 172 -9.11 -12.82 -9.66
CA GLY A 172 -10.46 -13.37 -9.74
C GLY A 172 -11.57 -12.38 -9.34
N ALA A 173 -11.29 -11.07 -9.34
CA ALA A 173 -12.26 -10.05 -9.01
C ALA A 173 -13.34 -9.93 -10.09
N THR A 174 -14.57 -9.66 -9.68
CA THR A 174 -15.73 -9.51 -10.56
C THR A 174 -15.98 -8.05 -10.84
N GLU A 175 -15.95 -7.68 -12.12
CA GLU A 175 -16.31 -6.31 -12.51
C GLU A 175 -17.79 -6.03 -12.20
N PRO A 176 -18.11 -4.90 -11.53
CA PRO A 176 -19.49 -4.52 -11.26
C PRO A 176 -20.28 -4.29 -12.55
N ALA A 177 -21.46 -4.91 -12.65
CA ALA A 177 -22.36 -4.73 -13.80
C ALA A 177 -22.90 -3.29 -13.90
N ASP A 178 -23.18 -2.66 -12.75
CA ASP A 178 -23.57 -1.27 -12.67
C ASP A 178 -22.35 -0.38 -12.38
N ARG A 179 -21.76 0.12 -13.47
CA ARG A 179 -20.59 1.01 -13.46
C ARG A 179 -20.88 2.36 -12.79
N SER A 180 -22.11 2.86 -12.86
CA SER A 180 -22.46 4.15 -12.25
C SER A 180 -22.72 4.01 -10.75
N ALA A 181 -23.33 2.91 -10.31
CA ALA A 181 -23.51 2.63 -8.89
C ALA A 181 -22.18 2.52 -8.14
N ILE A 182 -21.19 1.82 -8.69
CA ILE A 182 -19.89 1.66 -8.01
C ILE A 182 -19.15 3.00 -7.85
N THR A 183 -19.22 3.89 -8.84
CA THR A 183 -18.62 5.22 -8.73
C THR A 183 -19.40 6.14 -7.78
N ARG A 184 -20.73 6.02 -7.73
CA ARG A 184 -21.56 6.79 -6.78
C ARG A 184 -21.47 6.29 -5.34
N ALA A 185 -20.89 5.12 -5.10
CA ALA A 185 -20.55 4.66 -3.75
C ALA A 185 -19.40 5.47 -3.11
N PHE A 186 -18.65 6.25 -3.90
CA PHE A 186 -17.72 7.24 -3.35
C PHE A 186 -18.49 8.40 -2.70
N ARG A 187 -17.85 9.03 -1.71
CA ARG A 187 -18.44 10.17 -1.02
C ARG A 187 -18.72 11.31 -1.99
N GLN A 188 -19.87 11.95 -1.78
CA GLN A 188 -20.35 13.08 -2.57
C GLN A 188 -19.23 14.10 -2.87
N PRO A 189 -19.10 14.53 -4.14
CA PRO A 189 -18.15 15.56 -4.52
C PRO A 189 -18.37 16.81 -3.68
N THR A 190 -17.34 17.22 -2.96
CA THR A 190 -17.35 18.44 -2.13
C THR A 190 -16.18 19.31 -2.53
N ILE A 191 -16.45 20.58 -2.77
CA ILE A 191 -15.42 21.55 -3.10
C ILE A 191 -14.52 21.82 -1.90
N CYS A 192 -13.21 21.84 -2.15
CA CYS A 192 -12.21 22.37 -1.24
C CYS A 192 -11.61 23.63 -1.87
N ARG A 193 -11.72 24.78 -1.20
CA ARG A 193 -11.13 26.03 -1.65
C ARG A 193 -9.82 26.26 -0.94
N GLN A 194 -8.75 26.48 -1.71
CA GLN A 194 -7.47 26.90 -1.16
C GLN A 194 -7.47 28.42 -0.92
N ASP A 195 -6.55 28.90 -0.09
CA ASP A 195 -6.40 30.32 0.25
C ASP A 195 -6.13 31.21 -0.99
N ASN A 196 -5.56 30.63 -2.05
CA ASN A 196 -5.32 31.29 -3.33
C ASN A 196 -6.58 31.38 -4.24
N GLY A 197 -7.73 30.92 -3.76
CA GLY A 197 -9.00 30.91 -4.49
C GLY A 197 -9.18 29.75 -5.48
N SER A 198 -8.20 28.85 -5.62
CA SER A 198 -8.33 27.68 -6.48
C SER A 198 -9.32 26.66 -5.89
N GLU A 199 -10.15 26.09 -6.77
CA GLU A 199 -11.12 25.06 -6.42
C GLU A 199 -10.52 23.67 -6.69
N HIS A 200 -10.56 22.79 -5.70
CA HIS A 200 -10.15 21.40 -5.80
C HIS A 200 -11.31 20.49 -5.41
N TRP A 201 -11.46 19.36 -6.09
CA TRP A 201 -12.60 18.45 -5.88
C TRP A 201 -12.14 17.06 -5.44
N PRO A 202 -11.60 16.94 -4.21
CA PRO A 202 -10.92 15.72 -3.77
C PRO A 202 -11.89 14.53 -3.67
N ILE A 203 -11.34 13.33 -3.91
CA ILE A 203 -12.02 12.06 -3.64
C ILE A 203 -11.74 11.68 -2.18
N ASN A 204 -12.61 12.09 -1.27
CA ASN A 204 -12.36 12.02 0.18
C ASN A 204 -12.43 10.59 0.74
N SER A 205 -13.44 9.81 0.34
CA SER A 205 -13.60 8.41 0.75
C SER A 205 -14.33 7.63 -0.34
N GLY A 206 -14.08 6.32 -0.37
CA GLY A 206 -14.70 5.37 -1.29
C GLY A 206 -15.31 4.18 -0.55
N PRO A 207 -15.68 3.13 -1.28
CA PRO A 207 -16.10 1.86 -0.68
C PRO A 207 -15.08 1.30 0.31
N ASP A 208 -15.57 0.69 1.41
CA ASP A 208 -14.71 0.03 2.40
C ASP A 208 -14.13 -1.30 1.88
N CYS A 209 -14.87 -1.96 0.98
CA CYS A 209 -14.44 -3.17 0.30
C CYS A 209 -13.30 -2.84 -0.69
N ALA A 210 -12.21 -3.60 -0.61
CA ALA A 210 -11.02 -3.37 -1.42
C ALA A 210 -11.29 -3.56 -2.92
N GLU A 211 -12.10 -4.56 -3.26
CA GLU A 211 -12.48 -4.88 -4.64
C GLU A 211 -13.32 -3.75 -5.26
N ASP A 212 -14.36 -3.33 -4.54
CA ASP A 212 -15.24 -2.23 -4.95
C ASP A 212 -14.48 -0.91 -5.10
N LEU A 213 -13.55 -0.64 -4.18
CA LEU A 213 -12.69 0.54 -4.23
C LEU A 213 -11.81 0.53 -5.48
N ALA A 214 -11.17 -0.60 -5.79
CA ALA A 214 -10.32 -0.74 -6.97
C ALA A 214 -11.12 -0.59 -8.26
N TRP A 215 -12.24 -1.32 -8.40
CA TRP A 215 -13.12 -1.19 -9.56
C TRP A 215 -13.68 0.21 -9.71
N GLY A 216 -14.08 0.83 -8.61
CA GLY A 216 -14.59 2.19 -8.58
C GLY A 216 -13.59 3.21 -9.14
N PHE A 217 -12.31 3.08 -8.83
CA PHE A 217 -11.27 3.94 -9.43
C PHE A 217 -11.01 3.60 -10.90
N ILE A 218 -10.92 2.31 -11.27
CA ILE A 218 -10.73 1.89 -12.67
C ILE A 218 -11.84 2.46 -13.55
N ILE A 219 -13.09 2.17 -13.20
CA ILE A 219 -14.28 2.60 -13.93
C ILE A 219 -14.42 4.12 -13.91
N GLY A 220 -14.20 4.75 -12.75
CA GLY A 220 -14.31 6.19 -12.63
C GLY A 220 -13.31 6.96 -13.49
N VAL A 221 -12.10 6.41 -13.70
CA VAL A 221 -11.12 6.97 -14.66
C VAL A 221 -11.54 6.69 -16.10
N GLU A 222 -11.91 5.45 -16.43
CA GLU A 222 -12.32 5.04 -17.78
C GLU A 222 -13.51 5.85 -18.31
N ASP A 223 -14.53 6.03 -17.47
CA ASP A 223 -15.79 6.67 -17.86
C ASP A 223 -15.72 8.20 -17.66
N GLY A 224 -14.58 8.74 -17.22
CA GLY A 224 -14.36 10.18 -17.06
C GLY A 224 -15.04 10.82 -15.85
N TRP A 225 -15.49 10.04 -14.86
CA TRP A 225 -15.95 10.58 -13.58
C TRP A 225 -14.84 11.24 -12.78
N PHE A 226 -13.62 10.72 -12.94
CA PHE A 226 -12.43 11.23 -12.29
C PHE A 226 -11.43 11.78 -13.32
N SER A 227 -10.71 12.81 -12.92
CA SER A 227 -9.66 13.45 -13.72
C SER A 227 -8.47 13.79 -12.85
N ARG A 228 -7.28 13.83 -13.45
CA ARG A 228 -6.04 14.24 -12.76
C ARG A 228 -5.92 15.74 -12.73
N ASP A 229 -5.47 16.30 -11.62
CA ASP A 229 -5.00 17.68 -11.56
C ASP A 229 -3.55 17.81 -12.07
N ARG A 230 -3.03 19.04 -12.11
CA ARG A 230 -1.64 19.31 -12.54
C ARG A 230 -0.57 18.74 -11.62
N SER A 231 -0.93 18.42 -10.38
CA SER A 231 -0.04 17.80 -9.39
C SER A 231 -0.13 16.27 -9.43
N GLY A 232 -0.94 15.74 -10.35
CA GLY A 232 -1.14 14.33 -10.60
C GLY A 232 -2.04 13.61 -9.61
N TYR A 233 -2.81 14.33 -8.81
CA TYR A 233 -3.82 13.73 -7.94
C TYR A 233 -5.14 13.54 -8.67
N LEU A 234 -5.78 12.40 -8.42
CA LEU A 234 -7.11 12.13 -8.92
C LEU A 234 -8.17 12.91 -8.12
N GLN A 235 -9.05 13.59 -8.84
CA GLN A 235 -10.17 14.38 -8.32
C GLN A 235 -11.45 14.13 -9.13
N TRP A 236 -12.60 14.51 -8.59
CA TRP A 236 -13.85 14.50 -9.36
C TRP A 236 -13.74 15.44 -10.56
N SER A 237 -14.03 14.92 -11.75
CA SER A 237 -14.11 15.74 -12.97
C SER A 237 -15.41 16.55 -12.98
N GLN A 238 -15.50 17.57 -13.83
CA GLN A 238 -16.78 18.29 -14.03
C GLN A 238 -17.89 17.33 -14.44
N LEU A 239 -17.62 16.48 -15.43
CA LEU A 239 -18.53 15.43 -15.91
C LEU A 239 -18.99 14.51 -14.78
N GLY A 240 -18.06 14.06 -13.93
CA GLY A 240 -18.38 13.20 -12.79
C GLY A 240 -19.25 13.89 -11.75
N ARG A 241 -19.01 15.18 -11.49
CA ARG A 241 -19.86 15.97 -10.57
C ARG A 241 -21.28 16.11 -11.10
N ASP A 242 -21.41 16.42 -12.38
CA ASP A 242 -22.72 16.62 -13.02
C ASP A 242 -23.51 15.30 -13.04
N ARG A 243 -22.86 14.18 -13.36
CA ARG A 243 -23.46 12.84 -13.27
C ARG A 243 -23.84 12.46 -11.84
N TYR A 244 -23.00 12.77 -10.85
CA TYR A 244 -23.30 12.50 -9.44
C TYR A 244 -24.55 13.28 -9.00
N ALA A 245 -24.64 14.56 -9.37
CA ALA A 245 -25.80 15.41 -9.04
C ALA A 245 -27.08 14.94 -9.74
N ALA A 246 -26.98 14.42 -10.97
CA ALA A 246 -28.11 13.89 -11.73
C ALA A 246 -28.70 12.59 -11.15
N GLY A 247 -27.98 11.88 -10.28
CA GLY A 247 -28.43 10.62 -9.70
C GLY A 247 -28.75 9.58 -10.77
N ASP A 248 -29.90 8.89 -10.64
CA ASP A 248 -30.40 7.89 -11.60
C ASP A 248 -31.23 8.50 -12.75
N SER A 249 -31.22 9.83 -12.94
CA SER A 249 -32.04 10.43 -13.98
C SER A 249 -31.57 10.00 -15.38
N VAL A 250 -32.51 9.54 -16.21
CA VAL A 250 -32.27 9.08 -17.60
C VAL A 250 -31.89 10.21 -18.56
N SER A 251 -31.93 11.47 -18.10
CA SER A 251 -31.81 12.68 -18.92
C SER A 251 -30.40 13.30 -18.93
N PHE A 252 -29.38 12.63 -18.39
CA PHE A 252 -28.01 13.15 -18.51
C PHE A 252 -27.58 13.14 -19.99
N THR A 253 -27.56 14.32 -20.60
CA THR A 253 -27.08 14.51 -21.98
C THR A 253 -25.64 14.97 -21.90
N GLU A 254 -24.70 14.17 -22.39
CA GLU A 254 -23.32 14.62 -22.54
C GLU A 254 -23.27 15.80 -23.49
N SER A 255 -22.84 16.96 -23.01
CA SER A 255 -22.49 18.10 -23.86
C SER A 255 -21.16 17.81 -24.55
N SER A 256 -21.16 16.88 -25.50
CA SER A 256 -20.03 16.68 -26.41
C SER A 256 -19.86 17.94 -27.24
N GLY A 257 -18.79 18.69 -27.01
CA GLY A 257 -18.38 19.83 -27.82
C GLY A 257 -17.91 19.38 -29.21
N GLN A 258 -18.81 18.89 -30.06
CA GLN A 258 -18.60 18.84 -31.50
C GLN A 258 -19.12 20.16 -32.10
N ALA A 259 -18.24 21.16 -32.13
CA ALA A 259 -18.38 22.22 -33.11
C ALA A 259 -18.04 21.61 -34.49
N ALA A 260 -19.07 21.21 -35.22
CA ALA A 260 -18.94 20.85 -36.63
C ALA A 260 -18.51 22.10 -37.41
N PHE A 261 -17.24 22.15 -37.85
CA PHE A 261 -16.83 23.07 -38.90
C PHE A 261 -17.26 22.48 -40.24
N ALA A 262 -18.31 23.06 -40.83
CA ALA A 262 -18.62 22.91 -42.23
C ALA A 262 -17.66 23.79 -43.05
N PHE A 263 -17.03 23.21 -44.07
CA PHE A 263 -16.46 23.93 -45.21
C PHE A 263 -17.37 23.71 -46.41
#